data_AF-A0A022VX35-F1
#
_entry.id   AF-A0A022VX35-F1
#
_cell.length_a   1.000
_cell.length_b   1.000
_cell.length_c   1.000
_cell.angle_alpha   90.00
_cell.angle_beta   90.00
_cell.angle_gamma   90.00
#
_symmetry.space_group_name_H-M   'P 1'
#
loop_
_entity.id
_entity.type
_entity.pdbx_description
1 polymer ?
#
loop_
_entity_poly.entity_id
_entity_poly.type
_entity_poly.pdbx_seq_one_letter_code
_entity_poly.pdbx_strand_id
1 'polypeptide(L)'
;MAKMASMAPTAGGQYHWISEFAPQSSQRFLSYIIGWLCVLGWQAGTASSCFLAGTEIQGLVILNYDNYEPQRWHGTLMAMAVIALCALFNTILAKRLPVVEGVVLILHVAGFFAILIPLWILAPRSSSKDVWTKVEDAQGWGSKGLASLVGIITPVVSLLGADAATHMSEELKNASKTLPKAMLATALFNGSLGIIMVM
;
A
#
# COMPACT_ATOMS: atom_id res chain seq x y z
N MET A 1 13.04 6.92 8.76
CA MET A 1 12.24 8.04 8.20
C MET A 1 11.68 8.98 9.25
N ALA A 2 10.92 8.51 10.26
CA ALA A 2 10.29 9.38 11.28
C ALA A 2 11.25 10.39 11.96
N LYS A 3 12.48 9.99 12.29
CA LYS A 3 13.51 10.90 12.84
C LYS A 3 13.93 11.99 11.84
N MET A 4 14.09 11.63 10.57
CA MET A 4 14.44 12.57 9.49
C MET A 4 13.29 13.52 9.20
N ALA A 5 12.06 12.99 9.14
CA ALA A 5 10.83 13.76 9.00
C ALA A 5 10.61 14.75 10.16
N SER A 6 11.04 14.40 11.37
CA SER A 6 11.04 15.31 12.51
C SER A 6 12.07 16.45 12.37
N MET A 7 13.23 16.17 11.79
CA MET A 7 14.34 17.13 11.66
C MET A 7 14.15 18.08 10.47
N ALA A 8 13.65 17.55 9.35
CA ALA A 8 13.43 18.28 8.10
C ALA A 8 12.09 17.85 7.47
N PRO A 9 10.94 18.35 7.97
CA PRO A 9 9.62 18.07 7.42
C PRO A 9 9.42 18.88 6.13
N THR A 10 9.85 18.34 4.99
CA THR A 10 9.67 18.98 3.68
C THR A 10 8.98 18.01 2.72
N ALA A 11 8.21 18.53 1.77
CA ALA A 11 7.52 17.70 0.78
C ALA A 11 8.50 16.95 -0.13
N GLY A 12 9.77 17.38 -0.17
CA GLY A 12 10.85 16.72 -0.89
C GLY A 12 11.34 15.41 -0.25
N GLY A 13 10.83 15.03 0.93
CA GLY A 13 10.99 13.69 1.49
C GLY A 13 12.42 13.14 1.44
N GLN A 14 12.57 11.92 0.94
CA GLN A 14 13.82 11.15 1.01
C GLN A 14 14.97 11.75 0.21
N TYR A 15 14.73 12.29 -0.99
CA TYR A 15 15.80 12.86 -1.81
C TYR A 15 16.34 14.17 -1.20
N HIS A 16 15.47 14.95 -0.55
CA HIS A 16 15.85 16.15 0.17
C HIS A 16 16.68 15.81 1.41
N TRP A 17 16.27 14.80 2.19
CA TRP A 17 17.07 14.34 3.32
C TRP A 17 18.47 13.86 2.92
N ILE A 18 18.58 13.17 1.79
CA ILE A 18 19.90 12.75 1.29
C ILE A 18 20.71 13.96 0.84
N SER A 19 20.07 14.97 0.26
CA SER A 19 20.76 16.22 -0.02
C SER A 19 21.22 16.92 1.27
N GLU A 20 20.50 16.86 2.37
CA GLU A 20 20.90 17.59 3.60
C GLU A 20 21.95 16.84 4.43
N PHE A 21 21.88 15.50 4.47
CA PHE A 21 22.61 14.70 5.46
C PHE A 21 23.69 13.76 4.88
N ALA A 22 23.78 13.60 3.56
CA ALA A 22 24.83 12.78 2.94
C ALA A 22 26.18 13.51 2.85
N PRO A 23 27.31 12.79 2.80
CA PRO A 23 28.63 13.40 2.57
C PRO A 23 28.67 14.22 1.28
N GLN A 24 29.31 15.39 1.31
CA GLN A 24 29.36 16.32 0.16
C GLN A 24 29.86 15.68 -1.14
N SER A 25 30.76 14.69 -1.06
CA SER A 25 31.31 13.99 -2.22
C SER A 25 30.29 13.15 -2.99
N SER A 26 29.22 12.69 -2.35
CA SER A 26 28.22 11.80 -2.95
C SER A 26 26.78 12.34 -2.91
N GLN A 27 26.55 13.45 -2.19
CA GLN A 27 25.26 14.09 -1.97
C GLN A 27 24.42 14.27 -3.24
N ARG A 28 24.99 14.87 -4.31
CA ARG A 28 24.27 15.11 -5.57
C ARG A 28 23.88 13.83 -6.28
N PHE A 29 24.80 12.89 -6.38
CA PHE A 29 24.59 11.62 -7.07
C PHE A 29 23.55 10.75 -6.35
N LEU A 30 23.68 10.60 -5.03
CA LEU A 30 22.77 9.82 -4.21
C LEU A 30 21.36 10.43 -4.18
N SER A 31 21.26 11.76 -4.07
CA SER A 31 19.96 12.46 -4.10
C SER A 31 19.26 12.24 -5.45
N TYR A 32 19.99 12.30 -6.57
CA TYR A 32 19.43 12.04 -7.90
C TYR A 32 18.92 10.61 -8.07
N ILE A 33 19.72 9.61 -7.66
CA ILE A 33 19.31 8.20 -7.70
C ILE A 33 18.05 7.99 -6.89
N ILE A 34 17.99 8.53 -5.67
CA ILE A 34 16.88 8.30 -4.76
C ILE A 34 15.62 9.02 -5.24
N GLY A 35 15.77 10.21 -5.81
CA GLY A 35 14.66 10.90 -6.48
C GLY A 35 14.06 10.05 -7.61
N TRP A 36 14.90 9.49 -8.49
CA TRP A 36 14.42 8.63 -9.58
C TRP A 36 13.81 7.33 -9.08
N LEU A 37 14.40 6.68 -8.09
CA LEU A 37 13.85 5.47 -7.49
C LEU A 37 12.49 5.75 -6.83
N CYS A 38 12.33 6.90 -6.17
CA CYS A 38 11.06 7.34 -5.59
C CYS A 38 9.99 7.54 -6.68
N VAL A 39 10.32 8.27 -7.77
CA VAL A 39 9.40 8.49 -8.90
C VAL A 39 8.98 7.16 -9.53
N LEU A 40 9.93 6.27 -9.81
CA LEU A 40 9.63 4.94 -10.36
C LEU A 40 8.77 4.10 -9.41
N GLY A 41 9.07 4.15 -8.11
CA GLY A 41 8.28 3.47 -7.07
C GLY A 41 6.83 3.94 -7.05
N TRP A 42 6.59 5.25 -7.09
CA TRP A 42 5.24 5.83 -7.11
C TRP A 42 4.49 5.52 -8.41
N GLN A 43 5.16 5.53 -9.56
CA GLN A 43 4.56 5.13 -10.84
C GLN A 43 4.16 3.65 -10.84
N ALA A 44 5.08 2.77 -10.42
CA ALA A 44 4.82 1.34 -10.32
C ALA A 44 3.72 1.01 -9.30
N GLY A 45 3.71 1.69 -8.14
CA GLY A 45 2.68 1.55 -7.12
C GLY A 45 1.29 1.96 -7.62
N THR A 46 1.21 3.06 -8.38
CA THR A 46 -0.04 3.50 -9.01
C THR A 46 -0.53 2.49 -10.04
N ALA A 47 0.35 2.01 -10.92
CA ALA A 47 0.00 1.01 -11.92
C ALA A 47 -0.46 -0.30 -11.28
N SER A 48 0.24 -0.78 -10.24
CA SER A 48 -0.13 -1.96 -9.47
C SER A 48 -1.50 -1.83 -8.82
N SER A 49 -1.79 -0.69 -8.20
CA SER A 49 -3.08 -0.43 -7.53
C SER A 49 -4.24 -0.40 -8.52
N CYS A 50 -4.04 0.23 -9.69
CA CYS A 50 -5.06 0.27 -10.74
C CYS A 50 -5.27 -1.12 -11.36
N PHE A 51 -4.21 -1.91 -11.48
CA PHE A 51 -4.30 -3.29 -11.94
C PHE A 51 -5.10 -4.15 -10.96
N LEU A 52 -4.81 -4.06 -9.66
CA LEU A 52 -5.54 -4.78 -8.62
C LEU A 52 -7.03 -4.44 -8.66
N ALA A 53 -7.38 -3.14 -8.64
CA ALA A 53 -8.77 -2.70 -8.74
C ALA A 53 -9.46 -3.17 -10.03
N GLY A 54 -8.76 -3.12 -11.18
CA GLY A 54 -9.27 -3.64 -12.44
C GLY A 54 -9.56 -5.15 -12.38
N THR A 55 -8.67 -5.93 -11.75
CA THR A 55 -8.86 -7.38 -11.57
C THR A 55 -9.92 -7.72 -10.54
N GLU A 56 -10.13 -6.90 -9.51
CA GLU A 56 -11.26 -7.05 -8.56
C GLU A 56 -12.60 -6.84 -9.27
N ILE A 57 -12.70 -5.80 -10.13
CA ILE A 57 -13.88 -5.58 -10.98
C ILE A 57 -14.10 -6.80 -11.89
N GLN A 58 -13.05 -7.31 -12.53
CA GLN A 58 -13.14 -8.52 -13.34
C GLN A 58 -13.61 -9.72 -12.52
N GLY A 59 -13.13 -9.86 -11.28
CA GLY A 59 -13.57 -10.90 -10.34
C GLY A 59 -15.05 -10.83 -10.05
N LEU A 60 -15.59 -9.62 -9.84
CA LEU A 60 -17.04 -9.41 -9.69
C LEU A 60 -17.82 -9.81 -10.95
N VAL A 61 -17.30 -9.51 -12.14
CA VAL A 61 -17.95 -9.94 -13.40
C VAL A 61 -18.00 -11.47 -13.49
N ILE A 62 -16.91 -12.16 -13.19
CA ILE A 62 -16.84 -13.63 -13.20
C ILE A 62 -17.89 -14.22 -12.24
N LEU A 63 -18.06 -13.62 -11.05
CA LEU A 63 -18.99 -14.11 -10.04
C LEU A 63 -20.47 -13.90 -10.39
N ASN A 64 -20.79 -12.94 -11.26
CA ASN A 64 -22.18 -12.57 -11.56
C ASN A 64 -22.64 -12.98 -12.97
N TYR A 65 -21.73 -13.39 -13.85
CA TYR A 65 -22.03 -13.73 -15.23
C TYR A 65 -21.39 -15.07 -15.62
N ASP A 66 -22.20 -16.14 -15.63
CA ASP A 66 -21.75 -17.50 -15.92
C ASP A 66 -21.14 -17.69 -17.32
N ASN A 67 -21.49 -16.81 -18.27
CA ASN A 67 -21.00 -16.86 -19.66
C ASN A 67 -19.78 -15.97 -19.92
N TYR A 68 -19.18 -15.37 -18.89
CA TYR A 68 -18.02 -14.51 -19.06
C TYR A 68 -16.73 -15.34 -19.10
N GLU A 69 -16.07 -15.35 -20.25
CA GLU A 69 -14.74 -15.96 -20.40
C GLU A 69 -13.63 -14.92 -20.12
N PRO A 70 -12.89 -15.05 -19.00
CA PRO A 70 -11.87 -14.08 -18.65
C PRO A 70 -10.66 -14.18 -19.59
N GLN A 71 -10.41 -13.11 -20.34
CA GLN A 71 -9.20 -12.94 -21.15
C GLN A 71 -8.22 -12.00 -20.46
N ARG A 72 -6.91 -12.22 -20.68
CA ARG A 72 -5.84 -11.42 -20.04
C ARG A 72 -5.96 -9.93 -20.35
N TRP A 73 -6.41 -9.57 -21.55
CA TRP A 73 -6.56 -8.18 -21.97
C TRP A 73 -7.77 -7.49 -21.34
N HIS A 74 -8.79 -8.23 -20.88
CA HIS A 74 -9.95 -7.64 -20.19
C HIS A 74 -9.50 -6.91 -18.91
N GLY A 75 -8.72 -7.58 -18.06
CA GLY A 75 -8.18 -6.98 -16.83
C GLY A 75 -7.30 -5.77 -17.11
N THR A 76 -6.48 -5.82 -18.16
CA THR A 76 -5.66 -4.68 -18.59
C THR A 76 -6.52 -3.48 -18.99
N LEU A 77 -7.58 -3.68 -19.77
CA LEU A 77 -8.48 -2.58 -20.16
C LEU A 77 -9.24 -2.01 -18.96
N MET A 78 -9.67 -2.85 -18.02
CA MET A 78 -10.28 -2.39 -16.77
C MET A 78 -9.29 -1.56 -15.95
N ALA A 79 -8.04 -1.98 -15.83
CA ALA A 79 -6.98 -1.21 -15.18
C ALA A 79 -6.73 0.13 -15.88
N MET A 80 -6.72 0.16 -17.22
CA MET A 80 -6.62 1.38 -18.03
C MET A 80 -7.81 2.33 -17.81
N ALA A 81 -9.02 1.80 -17.64
CA ALA A 81 -10.19 2.58 -17.30
C ALA A 81 -10.10 3.18 -15.88
N VAL A 82 -9.64 2.38 -14.90
CA VAL A 82 -9.43 2.84 -13.52
C VAL A 82 -8.40 3.97 -13.46
N ILE A 83 -7.24 3.82 -14.11
CA ILE A 83 -6.22 4.89 -14.10
C ILE A 83 -6.71 6.16 -14.81
N ALA A 84 -7.49 6.04 -15.89
CA ALA A 84 -8.09 7.18 -16.57
C ALA A 84 -9.09 7.93 -15.66
N LEU A 85 -9.91 7.19 -14.91
CA LEU A 85 -10.82 7.76 -13.92
C LEU A 85 -10.05 8.46 -12.78
N CYS A 86 -8.99 7.83 -12.26
CA CYS A 86 -8.12 8.44 -11.26
C CYS A 86 -7.49 9.74 -11.77
N ALA A 87 -6.99 9.76 -13.01
CA ALA A 87 -6.41 10.96 -13.62
C ALA A 87 -7.45 12.08 -13.78
N LEU A 88 -8.67 11.74 -14.21
CA LEU A 88 -9.77 12.70 -14.33
C LEU A 88 -10.13 13.29 -12.96
N PHE A 89 -10.27 12.45 -11.94
CA PHE A 89 -10.62 12.86 -10.58
C PHE A 89 -9.54 13.78 -9.99
N ASN A 90 -8.26 13.40 -10.13
CA ASN A 90 -7.15 14.22 -9.64
C ASN A 90 -7.00 15.55 -10.38
N THR A 91 -7.43 15.62 -11.65
CA THR A 91 -7.33 16.86 -12.44
C THR A 91 -8.47 17.83 -12.17
N ILE A 92 -9.71 17.33 -12.05
CA ILE A 92 -10.92 18.18 -11.98
C ILE A 92 -11.41 18.33 -10.53
N LEU A 93 -11.32 17.26 -9.72
CA LEU A 93 -11.94 17.17 -8.39
C LEU A 93 -10.92 17.26 -7.24
N ALA A 94 -9.67 17.66 -7.48
CA ALA A 94 -8.61 17.76 -6.46
C ALA A 94 -9.06 18.46 -5.16
N LYS A 95 -9.86 19.54 -5.26
CA LYS A 95 -10.38 20.28 -4.09
C LYS A 95 -11.34 19.46 -3.20
N ARG A 96 -11.95 18.40 -3.74
CA ARG A 96 -12.86 17.49 -3.02
C ARG A 96 -12.13 16.26 -2.49
N LEU A 97 -10.87 16.04 -2.88
CA LEU A 97 -10.08 14.88 -2.51
C LEU A 97 -10.04 14.65 -0.98
N PRO A 98 -9.84 15.66 -0.10
CA PRO A 98 -9.79 15.42 1.34
C PRO A 98 -11.11 14.88 1.93
N VAL A 99 -12.25 15.29 1.36
CA VAL A 99 -13.56 14.79 1.80
C VAL A 99 -13.75 13.34 1.35
N VAL A 100 -13.36 13.03 0.10
CA VAL A 100 -13.44 11.68 -0.44
C VAL A 100 -12.52 10.73 0.33
N GLU A 101 -11.29 11.14 0.64
CA GLU A 101 -10.35 10.38 1.47
C GLU A 101 -10.94 10.06 2.85
N GLY A 102 -11.60 11.03 3.49
CA GLY A 102 -12.29 10.82 4.76
C GLY A 102 -13.41 9.79 4.67
N VAL A 103 -14.23 9.84 3.61
CA VAL A 103 -15.29 8.85 3.38
C VAL A 103 -14.72 7.46 3.08
N VAL A 104 -13.71 7.39 2.23
CA VAL A 104 -13.03 6.13 1.88
C VAL A 104 -12.38 5.51 3.12
N LEU A 105 -11.79 6.30 4.01
CA LEU A 105 -11.24 5.80 5.27
C LEU A 105 -12.32 5.17 6.15
N ILE A 106 -13.49 5.81 6.29
CA ILE A 106 -14.62 5.25 7.04
C ILE A 106 -15.09 3.94 6.41
N LEU A 107 -15.26 3.91 5.09
CA LEU A 107 -15.66 2.70 4.36
C LEU A 107 -14.61 1.59 4.47
N HIS A 108 -13.33 1.93 4.46
CA HIS A 108 -12.24 0.98 4.61
C HIS A 108 -12.25 0.31 5.99
N VAL A 109 -12.38 1.10 7.06
CA VAL A 109 -12.47 0.56 8.43
C VAL A 109 -13.75 -0.25 8.63
N ALA A 110 -14.89 0.24 8.13
CA ALA A 110 -16.15 -0.50 8.20
C ALA A 110 -16.09 -1.81 7.40
N GLY A 111 -15.54 -1.77 6.19
CA GLY A 111 -15.34 -2.92 5.30
C GLY A 111 -14.42 -3.96 5.91
N PHE A 112 -13.36 -3.54 6.60
CA PHE A 112 -12.48 -4.44 7.34
C PHE A 112 -13.26 -5.27 8.36
N PHE A 113 -14.08 -4.64 9.21
CA PHE A 113 -14.90 -5.38 10.18
C PHE A 113 -16.01 -6.20 9.51
N ALA A 114 -16.59 -5.71 8.41
CA ALA A 114 -17.59 -6.44 7.63
C ALA A 114 -17.03 -7.73 7.01
N ILE A 115 -15.72 -7.82 6.76
CA ILE A 115 -15.04 -9.03 6.29
C ILE A 115 -14.55 -9.88 7.48
N LEU A 116 -13.93 -9.24 8.48
CA LEU A 116 -13.34 -9.93 9.63
C LEU A 116 -14.40 -10.69 10.44
N ILE A 117 -15.54 -10.07 10.76
CA ILE A 117 -16.55 -10.65 11.65
C ILE A 117 -17.15 -11.95 11.06
N PRO A 118 -17.61 -11.99 9.79
CA PRO A 118 -18.09 -13.23 9.18
C PRO A 118 -17.01 -14.32 9.13
N LEU A 119 -15.77 -13.98 8.76
CA LEU A 119 -14.68 -14.96 8.74
C LEU A 119 -14.41 -15.52 10.14
N TRP A 120 -14.38 -14.67 11.18
CA TRP A 120 -14.15 -15.10 12.55
C TRP A 120 -15.21 -16.06 13.09
N ILE A 121 -16.47 -15.87 12.67
CA ILE A 121 -17.61 -16.65 13.14
C ILE A 121 -17.81 -17.91 12.31
N LEU A 122 -17.66 -17.82 10.99
CA LEU A 122 -18.08 -18.86 10.04
C LEU A 122 -16.93 -19.70 9.47
N ALA A 123 -15.69 -19.19 9.48
CA ALA A 123 -14.58 -19.91 8.85
C ALA A 123 -14.15 -21.14 9.68
N PRO A 124 -13.79 -22.25 9.02
CA PRO A 124 -13.20 -23.39 9.69
C PRO A 124 -11.84 -23.00 10.31
N ARG A 125 -11.62 -23.39 11.57
CA ARG A 125 -10.41 -23.02 12.31
C ARG A 125 -9.31 -24.04 12.11
N SER A 126 -8.14 -23.57 11.71
CA SER A 126 -6.90 -24.35 11.70
C SER A 126 -6.45 -24.66 13.13
N SER A 127 -5.74 -25.78 13.32
CA SER A 127 -5.17 -26.08 14.64
C SER A 127 -4.08 -25.06 14.99
N SER A 128 -4.01 -24.62 16.25
CA SER A 128 -2.99 -23.66 16.70
C SER A 128 -1.56 -24.12 16.36
N LYS A 129 -1.31 -25.43 16.47
CA LYS A 129 -0.02 -26.01 16.09
C LYS A 129 0.28 -25.78 14.61
N ASP A 130 -0.70 -25.97 13.73
CA ASP A 130 -0.50 -25.76 12.29
C ASP A 130 -0.23 -24.29 11.97
N VAL A 131 -0.98 -23.36 12.58
CA VAL A 131 -0.78 -21.91 12.36
C VAL A 131 0.65 -21.46 12.67
N TRP A 132 1.23 -21.94 13.77
CA TRP A 132 2.55 -21.49 14.23
C TRP A 132 3.73 -22.31 13.69
N THR A 133 3.51 -23.55 13.22
CA THR A 133 4.62 -24.46 12.86
C THR A 133 4.58 -24.95 11.42
N LYS A 134 3.44 -24.84 10.73
CA LYS A 134 3.28 -25.35 9.38
C LYS A 134 3.64 -24.27 8.36
N VAL A 135 4.88 -24.33 7.87
CA VAL A 135 5.29 -23.60 6.66
C VAL A 135 5.10 -24.51 5.46
N GLU A 136 4.24 -24.09 4.53
CA GLU A 136 3.93 -24.79 3.30
C GLU A 136 4.51 -24.06 2.08
N ASP A 137 4.92 -24.85 1.10
CA ASP A 137 5.30 -24.36 -0.21
C ASP A 137 4.12 -24.58 -1.18
N ALA A 138 3.11 -23.73 -1.08
CA ALA A 138 1.88 -23.86 -1.84
C ALA A 138 2.09 -23.75 -3.37
N GLN A 139 3.17 -23.08 -3.79
CA GLN A 139 3.45 -22.77 -5.20
C GLN A 139 4.57 -23.64 -5.79
N GLY A 140 5.13 -24.59 -5.04
CA GLY A 140 6.14 -25.53 -5.54
C GLY A 140 7.51 -24.91 -5.83
N TRP A 141 7.94 -23.93 -5.04
CA TRP A 141 9.27 -23.30 -5.10
C TRP A 141 10.43 -24.26 -4.80
N GLY A 142 10.16 -25.46 -4.28
CA GLY A 142 11.16 -26.48 -3.97
C GLY A 142 11.92 -26.24 -2.66
N SER A 143 11.61 -25.14 -1.95
CA SER A 143 12.15 -24.83 -0.64
C SER A 143 11.19 -23.97 0.16
N LYS A 144 10.92 -24.38 1.40
CA LYS A 144 10.13 -23.59 2.36
C LYS A 144 10.75 -22.22 2.62
N GLY A 145 12.08 -22.11 2.60
CA GLY A 145 12.77 -20.83 2.78
C GLY A 145 12.48 -19.86 1.62
N LEU A 146 12.51 -20.37 0.38
CA LEU A 146 12.19 -19.56 -0.80
C LEU A 146 10.71 -19.17 -0.82
N ALA A 147 9.82 -20.12 -0.51
CA ALA A 147 8.38 -19.85 -0.40
C ALA A 147 8.09 -18.75 0.63
N SER A 148 8.75 -18.77 1.79
CA SER A 148 8.62 -17.72 2.81
C SER A 148 9.15 -16.36 2.33
N LEU A 149 10.29 -16.32 1.63
CA LEU A 149 10.85 -15.07 1.09
C LEU A 149 9.99 -14.47 -0.02
N VAL A 150 9.33 -15.29 -0.84
CA VAL A 150 8.37 -14.81 -1.83
C VAL A 150 7.08 -14.34 -1.13
N GLY A 151 6.60 -15.09 -0.13
CA GLY A 151 5.40 -14.76 0.62
C GLY A 151 5.48 -13.44 1.40
N ILE A 152 6.68 -13.05 1.87
CA ILE A 152 6.86 -11.79 2.61
C ILE A 152 6.65 -10.54 1.74
N ILE A 153 6.67 -10.67 0.41
CA ILE A 153 6.49 -9.53 -0.51
C ILE A 153 5.11 -8.90 -0.30
N THR A 154 4.05 -9.71 -0.14
CA THR A 154 2.68 -9.22 0.04
C THR A 154 2.52 -8.32 1.26
N PRO A 155 2.88 -8.72 2.50
CA PRO A 155 2.77 -7.83 3.66
C PRO A 155 3.72 -6.64 3.61
N VAL A 156 4.87 -6.74 2.94
CA VAL A 156 5.77 -5.59 2.74
C VAL A 156 5.06 -4.50 1.93
N VAL A 157 4.37 -4.87 0.85
CA VAL A 157 3.60 -3.92 0.02
C VAL A 157 2.57 -3.16 0.83
N SER A 158 1.88 -3.82 1.75
CA SER A 158 0.86 -3.20 2.62
C SER A 158 1.41 -2.16 3.60
N LEU A 159 2.72 -2.15 3.88
CA LEU A 159 3.35 -1.25 4.85
C LEU A 159 4.11 -0.07 4.21
N LEU A 160 4.07 0.08 2.87
CA LEU A 160 4.79 1.14 2.14
C LEU A 160 4.20 2.56 2.34
N GLY A 161 2.97 2.69 2.84
CA GLY A 161 2.23 3.96 2.85
C GLY A 161 2.82 5.10 3.70
N ALA A 162 3.83 4.84 4.54
CA ALA A 162 4.40 5.87 5.42
C ALA A 162 5.09 7.03 4.66
N ASP A 163 5.61 6.76 3.45
CA ASP A 163 6.26 7.77 2.60
C ASP A 163 5.28 8.85 2.13
N ALA A 164 4.02 8.48 1.87
CA ALA A 164 2.96 9.39 1.44
C ALA A 164 2.80 10.59 2.37
N ALA A 165 2.84 10.34 3.69
CA ALA A 165 2.67 11.38 4.69
C ALA A 165 3.79 12.43 4.64
N THR A 166 4.99 12.06 4.17
CA THR A 166 6.13 12.98 4.08
C THR A 166 5.93 14.01 2.97
N HIS A 167 5.30 13.62 1.86
CA HIS A 167 4.98 14.50 0.75
C HIS A 167 3.89 15.52 1.08
N MET A 168 3.02 15.23 2.05
CA MET A 168 1.99 16.16 2.55
C MET A 168 2.47 17.01 3.73
N SER A 169 3.77 16.98 4.06
CA SER A 169 4.29 17.61 5.27
C SER A 169 4.06 19.12 5.34
N GLU A 170 4.03 19.81 4.20
CA GLU A 170 3.81 21.27 4.11
C GLU A 170 2.37 21.67 4.45
N GLU A 171 1.42 20.75 4.36
CA GLU A 171 0.01 20.97 4.68
C GLU A 171 -0.30 20.71 6.17
N LEU A 172 0.65 20.12 6.91
CA LEU A 172 0.47 19.75 8.30
C LEU A 172 0.78 20.91 9.26
N LYS A 173 -0.14 21.18 10.17
CA LYS A 173 0.15 22.02 11.35
C LYS A 173 1.16 21.30 12.25
N ASN A 174 2.29 21.96 12.54
CA ASN A 174 3.40 21.42 13.33
C ASN A 174 3.98 20.11 12.76
N ALA A 175 4.27 20.10 11.46
CA ALA A 175 4.74 18.92 10.71
C ALA A 175 5.85 18.13 11.42
N SER A 176 6.86 18.79 12.01
CA SER A 176 7.98 18.12 12.72
C SER A 176 7.55 17.22 13.90
N LYS A 177 6.38 17.47 14.51
CA LYS A 177 5.84 16.64 15.59
C LYS A 177 4.70 15.73 15.11
N THR A 178 3.84 16.24 14.24
CA THR A 178 2.64 15.54 13.77
C THR A 178 2.99 14.41 12.82
N LEU A 179 3.91 14.65 11.88
CA LEU A 179 4.28 13.68 10.86
C LEU A 179 4.92 12.41 11.43
N PRO A 180 5.95 12.46 12.31
CA PRO A 180 6.53 11.25 12.90
C PRO A 180 5.52 10.43 13.71
N LYS A 181 4.61 11.10 14.44
CA LYS A 181 3.56 10.44 15.22
C LYS A 181 2.55 9.74 14.31
N ALA A 182 2.13 10.41 13.23
CA ALA A 182 1.23 9.81 12.25
C ALA A 182 1.87 8.58 11.59
N MET A 183 3.13 8.66 11.16
CA MET A 183 3.86 7.51 10.60
C MET A 183 3.90 6.31 11.56
N LEU A 184 4.22 6.54 12.84
CA LEU A 184 4.28 5.47 13.84
C LEU A 184 2.89 4.91 14.16
N ALA A 185 1.88 5.77 14.33
CA ALA A 185 0.51 5.35 14.59
C ALA A 185 -0.05 4.50 13.45
N THR A 186 0.15 4.92 12.21
CA THR A 186 -0.26 4.18 11.00
C THR A 186 0.44 2.83 10.91
N ALA A 187 1.75 2.76 11.19
CA ALA A 187 2.49 1.50 11.16
C ALA A 187 2.00 0.51 12.24
N LEU A 188 1.79 0.99 13.47
CA LEU A 188 1.30 0.15 14.56
C LEU A 188 -0.14 -0.33 14.33
N PHE A 189 -1.01 0.56 13.84
CA PHE A 189 -2.41 0.23 13.56
C PHE A 189 -2.54 -0.76 12.40
N ASN A 190 -1.87 -0.52 11.27
CA ASN A 190 -1.92 -1.48 10.15
C ASN A 190 -1.23 -2.80 10.50
N GLY A 191 -0.11 -2.75 11.25
CA GLY A 191 0.57 -3.95 11.72
C GLY A 191 -0.30 -4.80 12.63
N SER A 192 -1.03 -4.19 13.57
CA SER A 192 -1.92 -4.94 14.47
C SER A 192 -3.13 -5.52 13.74
N LEU A 193 -3.76 -4.76 12.84
CA LEU A 193 -4.86 -5.27 12.00
C LEU A 193 -4.41 -6.43 11.11
N GLY A 194 -3.21 -6.34 10.53
CA GLY A 194 -2.63 -7.42 9.74
C GLY A 194 -2.43 -8.70 10.55
N ILE A 195 -1.95 -8.59 11.79
CA ILE A 195 -1.80 -9.75 12.69
C ILE A 195 -3.17 -10.35 13.03
N ILE A 196 -4.17 -9.52 13.34
CA ILE A 196 -5.53 -9.97 13.64
C ILE A 196 -6.14 -10.72 12.45
N MET A 197 -5.90 -10.28 11.23
CA MET A 197 -6.45 -10.90 10.02
C MET A 197 -5.84 -12.28 9.72
N VAL A 198 -4.62 -12.54 10.18
CA VAL A 198 -3.92 -13.83 9.98
C VAL A 198 -4.28 -14.86 11.06
N MET A 199 -4.78 -14.43 12.23
CA MET A 199 -5.15 -15.28 13.36
C MET A 199 -6.57 -15.86 13.22
#